data_AF-A0A928RAN8-F1
#
_entry.id   AF-A0A928RAN8-F1
#
_cell.length_a   1.000
_cell.length_b   1.000
_cell.length_c   1.000
_cell.angle_alpha   90.00
_cell.angle_beta   90.00
_cell.angle_gamma   90.00
#
_symmetry.space_group_name_H-M   'P 1'
#
loop_
_entity.id
_entity.type
_entity.pdbx_description
1 polymer ?
#
loop_
_entity_poly.entity_id
_entity_poly.type
_entity_poly.pdbx_seq_one_letter_code
_entity_poly.pdbx_strand_id
1 'polypeptide(L)'
;MRHFIPKRNNLYKLPHNVYMQMLYLLRDYPRIKKTLKTIDKDADILRLADTSICETIDEMKSEYKKRSTTYGELEPYKAFFDYGYYSYMFARKTSEYGASKSAWNLYRSKFAYRLAEKLGIL
;
A
#
# COMPACT_ATOMS: atom_id res chain seq x y z
N MET A 1 -15.25 1.80 13.42
CA MET A 1 -13.87 2.00 13.91
C MET A 1 -13.27 3.24 13.24
N ARG A 2 -12.95 4.30 14.00
CA ARG A 2 -12.26 5.49 13.47
C ARG A 2 -10.76 5.20 13.40
N HIS A 3 -10.18 5.26 12.21
CA HIS A 3 -8.73 5.29 12.00
C HIS A 3 -8.17 6.63 12.52
N PHE A 4 -8.07 6.78 13.84
CA PHE A 4 -7.49 7.97 14.45
C PHE A 4 -5.96 7.88 14.38
N ILE A 5 -5.37 8.55 13.40
CA ILE A 5 -3.96 8.93 13.41
C ILE A 5 -3.91 10.41 13.83
N PRO A 6 -3.16 10.79 14.88
CA PRO A 6 -3.00 12.20 15.25
C PRO A 6 -2.52 13.02 14.04
N LYS A 7 -3.31 14.05 13.66
CA LYS A 7 -3.12 14.87 12.46
C LYS A 7 -1.78 15.62 12.38
N ARG A 8 -1.01 15.70 13.46
CA ARG A 8 0.05 16.72 13.58
C ARG A 8 1.27 16.47 12.68
N ASN A 9 1.58 15.23 12.26
CA ASN A 9 2.80 14.89 11.49
C ASN A 9 2.65 13.76 10.43
N ASN A 10 1.45 13.49 9.89
CA ASN A 10 1.33 12.52 8.78
C ASN A 10 1.46 13.24 7.42
N LEU A 11 2.67 13.23 6.85
CA LEU A 11 2.96 13.80 5.52
C LEU A 11 2.15 13.15 4.39
N TYR A 12 1.65 11.93 4.60
CA TYR A 12 0.92 11.13 3.60
C TYR A 12 -0.60 11.16 3.81
N LYS A 13 -1.10 12.19 4.49
CA LYS A 13 -2.52 12.29 4.82
C LYS A 13 -3.31 12.71 3.59
N LEU A 14 -4.11 11.79 3.08
CA LEU A 14 -5.07 12.04 2.01
C LEU A 14 -6.43 12.55 2.55
N PRO A 15 -7.17 13.36 1.77
CA PRO A 15 -8.61 13.54 1.95
C PRO A 15 -9.33 12.19 1.99
N HIS A 16 -10.40 12.09 2.78
CA HIS A 16 -11.05 10.80 3.03
C HIS A 16 -11.56 10.14 1.74
N ASN A 17 -12.18 10.92 0.85
CA ASN A 17 -12.65 10.46 -0.46
C ASN A 17 -11.51 9.91 -1.32
N VAL A 18 -10.37 10.61 -1.41
CA VAL A 18 -9.21 10.17 -2.19
C VAL A 18 -8.63 8.88 -1.62
N TYR A 19 -8.49 8.79 -0.29
CA TYR A 19 -8.04 7.54 0.35
C TYR A 19 -8.97 6.36 0.04
N MET A 20 -10.29 6.58 0.09
CA MET A 20 -11.28 5.53 -0.21
C MET A 20 -11.22 5.10 -1.67
N GLN A 21 -11.03 6.02 -2.62
CA GLN A 21 -10.80 5.68 -4.02
C GLN A 21 -9.58 4.77 -4.18
N MET A 22 -8.45 5.10 -3.56
CA MET A 22 -7.25 4.26 -3.60
C MET A 22 -7.47 2.89 -2.97
N LEU A 23 -8.17 2.84 -1.84
CA LEU A 23 -8.51 1.59 -1.17
C LEU A 23 -9.37 0.68 -2.07
N TYR A 24 -10.37 1.23 -2.74
CA TYR A 24 -11.24 0.45 -3.63
C TYR A 24 -10.50 0.01 -4.89
N LEU A 25 -9.67 0.88 -5.47
CA LEU A 25 -8.82 0.51 -6.59
C LEU A 25 -7.90 -0.67 -6.23
N LEU A 26 -7.23 -0.59 -5.07
CA LEU A 26 -6.35 -1.67 -4.61
C LEU A 26 -7.13 -2.96 -4.32
N ARG A 27 -8.35 -2.89 -3.77
CA ARG A 27 -9.18 -4.09 -3.56
C ARG A 27 -9.59 -4.74 -4.88
N ASP A 28 -9.84 -3.93 -5.91
CA ASP A 28 -10.24 -4.41 -7.23
C ASP A 28 -9.06 -4.86 -8.09
N TYR A 29 -7.83 -4.61 -7.63
CA TYR A 29 -6.61 -4.89 -8.39
C TYR A 29 -6.48 -6.35 -8.90
N PRO A 30 -6.85 -7.40 -8.14
CA PRO A 30 -6.84 -8.77 -8.67
C PRO A 30 -7.78 -8.96 -9.87
N ARG A 31 -8.93 -8.27 -9.88
CA ARG A 31 -9.86 -8.26 -11.01
C ARG A 31 -9.25 -7.53 -12.19
N ILE A 32 -8.67 -6.35 -11.98
CA ILE A 32 -7.98 -5.57 -13.02
C ILE A 32 -6.90 -6.42 -13.69
N LYS A 33 -6.06 -7.11 -12.92
CA LYS A 33 -5.03 -8.01 -13.45
C LYS A 33 -5.60 -9.16 -14.28
N LYS A 34 -6.72 -9.75 -13.85
CA LYS A 34 -7.40 -10.80 -14.62
C LYS A 34 -7.93 -10.24 -15.94
N THR A 35 -8.57 -9.07 -15.91
CA THR A 35 -9.12 -8.41 -17.09
C THR A 35 -8.03 -8.03 -18.09
N LEU A 36 -6.91 -7.48 -17.64
CA LEU A 36 -5.78 -7.11 -18.50
C LEU A 36 -5.12 -8.32 -19.19
N LYS A 37 -5.23 -9.52 -18.62
CA LYS A 37 -4.77 -10.77 -19.29
C LYS A 37 -5.68 -11.20 -20.44
N THR A 38 -6.91 -10.70 -20.47
CA THR A 38 -7.95 -11.13 -21.43
C THR A 38 -8.18 -10.10 -22.55
N ILE A 39 -7.90 -8.81 -22.30
CA ILE A 39 -8.15 -7.74 -23.26
C ILE A 39 -6.85 -7.33 -23.96
N ASP A 40 -6.90 -7.25 -25.29
CA ASP A 40 -5.81 -6.76 -26.12
C ASP A 40 -6.01 -5.25 -26.38
N LYS A 41 -5.10 -4.44 -25.86
CA LYS A 41 -4.82 -3.04 -26.25
C LYS A 41 -5.75 -1.88 -25.84
N ASP A 42 -7.05 -2.03 -25.67
CA ASP A 42 -7.94 -0.84 -25.53
C ASP A 42 -8.31 -0.42 -24.09
N ALA A 43 -7.56 -0.89 -23.08
CA ALA A 43 -7.88 -0.65 -21.66
C ALA A 43 -6.86 0.29 -20.96
N ASP A 44 -6.61 1.47 -21.54
CA ASP A 44 -5.56 2.39 -21.08
C ASP A 44 -5.68 2.79 -19.61
N ILE A 45 -6.90 3.00 -19.11
CA ILE A 45 -7.14 3.34 -17.69
C ILE A 45 -6.75 2.17 -16.77
N LEU A 46 -7.10 0.93 -17.16
CA LEU A 46 -6.76 -0.25 -16.36
C LEU A 46 -5.25 -0.50 -16.37
N ARG A 47 -4.58 -0.22 -17.48
CA ARG A 47 -3.12 -0.29 -17.59
C ARG A 47 -2.44 0.77 -16.75
N LEU A 48 -2.90 2.02 -16.81
CA LEU A 48 -2.37 3.08 -15.96
C LEU A 48 -2.50 2.71 -14.49
N ALA A 49 -3.64 2.16 -14.08
CA ALA A 49 -3.83 1.66 -12.72
C ALA A 49 -2.86 0.51 -12.38
N ASP A 50 -2.72 -0.50 -13.24
CA ASP A 50 -1.82 -1.62 -13.01
C ASP A 50 -0.35 -1.20 -12.93
N THR A 51 0.11 -0.36 -13.86
CA THR A 51 1.45 0.21 -13.85
C THR A 51 1.69 1.04 -12.59
N SER A 52 0.78 1.95 -12.24
CA SER A 52 0.91 2.81 -11.05
C SER A 52 0.95 1.99 -9.76
N ILE A 53 0.16 0.92 -9.67
CA ILE A 53 0.18 0.00 -8.52
C ILE A 53 1.50 -0.78 -8.48
N CYS A 54 1.96 -1.34 -9.60
CA CYS A 54 3.23 -2.06 -9.67
C CYS A 54 4.41 -1.17 -9.26
N GLU A 55 4.50 0.04 -9.80
CA GLU A 55 5.54 1.00 -9.44
C GLU A 55 5.49 1.38 -7.96
N THR A 56 4.29 1.62 -7.41
CA THR A 56 4.13 1.90 -5.97
C THR A 56 4.61 0.72 -5.12
N ILE A 57 4.30 -0.52 -5.56
CA ILE A 57 4.79 -1.73 -4.89
C ILE A 57 6.32 -1.76 -4.93
N ASP A 58 6.95 -1.55 -6.07
CA ASP A 58 8.40 -1.63 -6.23
C ASP A 58 9.14 -0.53 -5.45
N GLU A 59 8.60 0.69 -5.41
CA GLU A 59 9.11 1.78 -4.59
C GLU A 59 9.02 1.44 -3.10
N MET A 60 7.87 0.94 -2.64
CA MET A 60 7.69 0.52 -1.25
C MET A 60 8.61 -0.65 -0.92
N LYS A 61 8.76 -1.62 -1.82
CA LYS A 61 9.67 -2.76 -1.63
C LYS A 61 11.10 -2.28 -1.47
N SER A 62 11.55 -1.38 -2.34
CA SER A 62 12.90 -0.81 -2.33
C SER A 62 13.18 0.02 -1.08
N GLU A 63 12.22 0.83 -0.62
CA GLU A 63 12.35 1.62 0.61
C GLU A 63 12.49 0.71 1.84
N TYR A 64 11.64 -0.32 1.95
CA TYR A 64 11.62 -1.17 3.13
C TYR A 64 12.71 -2.24 3.13
N LYS A 65 13.29 -2.58 1.96
CA LYS A 65 14.52 -3.38 1.88
C LYS A 65 15.68 -2.73 2.65
N LYS A 66 15.76 -1.39 2.65
CA LYS A 66 16.77 -0.63 3.40
C LYS A 66 16.51 -0.58 4.90
N ARG A 67 15.28 -0.87 5.36
CA ARG A 67 14.85 -0.71 6.76
C ARG A 67 14.93 -2.01 7.59
N SER A 68 15.59 -3.05 7.07
CA SER A 68 15.80 -4.35 7.74
C SER A 68 14.51 -4.96 8.28
N THR A 69 13.70 -5.52 7.40
CA THR A 69 12.63 -6.44 7.76
C THR A 69 13.22 -7.72 8.35
N THR A 70 12.56 -8.28 9.36
CA THR A 70 13.15 -9.36 10.18
C THR A 70 13.08 -10.73 9.50
N TYR A 71 12.05 -10.95 8.69
CA TYR A 71 11.71 -12.27 8.12
C TYR A 71 11.79 -12.30 6.59
N GLY A 72 12.69 -11.49 5.99
CA GLY A 72 12.90 -11.44 4.54
C GLY A 72 12.25 -10.23 3.88
N GLU A 73 12.13 -10.24 2.56
CA GLU A 73 11.59 -9.09 1.82
C GLU A 73 10.10 -8.85 2.11
N LEU A 74 9.72 -7.59 2.37
CA LEU A 74 8.32 -7.20 2.52
C LEU A 74 7.58 -7.36 1.19
N GLU A 75 6.39 -7.96 1.21
CA GLU A 75 5.40 -7.88 0.13
C GLU A 75 4.47 -6.68 0.37
N PRO A 76 4.66 -5.55 -0.33
CA PRO A 76 3.99 -4.30 0.03
C PRO A 76 2.46 -4.35 -0.11
N TYR A 77 1.99 -4.99 -1.18
CA TYR A 77 0.55 -5.13 -1.42
C TYR A 77 -0.13 -5.97 -0.33
N LYS A 78 0.48 -7.09 0.08
CA LYS A 78 -0.02 -7.92 1.19
C LYS A 78 0.00 -7.15 2.51
N ALA A 79 1.10 -6.48 2.81
CA ALA A 79 1.26 -5.62 3.98
C ALA A 79 0.22 -4.48 4.06
N PHE A 80 -0.27 -3.98 2.93
CA PHE A 80 -1.32 -2.97 2.91
C PHE A 80 -2.66 -3.48 3.48
N PHE A 81 -2.99 -4.76 3.23
CA PHE A 81 -4.28 -5.34 3.62
C PHE A 81 -4.23 -6.11 4.94
N ASP A 82 -3.07 -6.66 5.29
CA ASP A 82 -2.93 -7.57 6.41
C ASP A 82 -2.01 -6.97 7.49
N TYR A 83 -2.62 -6.52 8.58
CA TYR A 83 -1.90 -6.05 9.77
C TYR A 83 -1.07 -7.16 10.42
N GLY A 84 -1.56 -8.40 10.45
CA GLY A 84 -0.84 -9.53 11.03
C GLY A 84 0.44 -9.80 10.28
N TYR A 85 0.36 -9.87 8.94
CA TYR A 85 1.55 -9.98 8.08
C TYR A 85 2.50 -8.79 8.26
N TYR A 86 2.01 -7.56 8.20
CA TYR A 86 2.86 -6.38 8.41
C TYR A 86 3.56 -6.41 9.77
N SER A 87 2.79 -6.63 10.85
CA SER A 87 3.31 -6.72 12.21
C SER A 87 4.38 -7.80 12.34
N TYR A 88 4.14 -8.98 11.76
CA TYR A 88 5.09 -10.09 11.75
C TYR A 88 6.40 -9.71 11.04
N MET A 89 6.34 -9.11 9.85
CA MET A 89 7.53 -8.73 9.08
C MET A 89 8.45 -7.73 9.80
N PHE A 90 7.89 -6.92 10.71
CA PHE A 90 8.61 -5.94 11.53
C PHE A 90 8.77 -6.35 12.99
N ALA A 91 8.36 -7.57 13.38
CA ALA A 91 8.62 -8.08 14.72
C ALA A 91 10.11 -8.32 14.91
N ARG A 92 10.63 -8.11 16.12
CA ARG A 92 12.01 -8.47 16.44
C ARG A 92 12.05 -9.97 16.77
N LYS A 93 13.14 -10.67 16.41
CA LYS A 93 13.29 -12.11 16.68
C LYS A 93 13.09 -12.50 18.16
N THR A 94 13.30 -11.55 19.07
CA THR A 94 13.22 -11.74 20.53
C THR A 94 11.99 -11.08 21.17
N SER A 95 11.09 -10.49 20.38
CA SER A 95 9.93 -9.74 20.88
C SER A 95 8.63 -10.44 20.48
N GLU A 96 7.73 -10.62 21.44
CA GLU A 96 6.34 -11.05 21.18
C GLU A 96 5.55 -10.00 20.37
N TYR A 97 5.99 -8.74 20.42
CA TYR A 97 5.31 -7.61 19.81
C TYR A 97 5.99 -7.15 18.52
N GLY A 98 5.20 -7.04 17.46
CA GLY A 98 5.58 -6.49 16.16
C GLY A 98 5.28 -5.00 16.01
N ALA A 99 5.17 -4.53 14.76
CA ALA A 99 4.83 -3.13 14.50
C ALA A 99 3.39 -2.80 14.96
N SER A 100 3.21 -1.60 15.51
CA SER A 100 1.90 -1.15 16.00
C SER A 100 0.89 -0.88 14.88
N LYS A 101 -0.41 -0.93 15.20
CA LYS A 101 -1.48 -0.50 14.27
C LYS A 101 -1.31 0.93 13.77
N SER A 102 -0.71 1.81 14.57
CA SER A 102 -0.42 3.19 14.16
C SER A 102 0.64 3.23 13.04
N ALA A 103 1.73 2.48 13.21
CA ALA A 103 2.76 2.33 12.18
C ALA A 103 2.18 1.71 10.89
N TRP A 104 1.31 0.70 11.02
CA TRP A 104 0.61 0.12 9.89
C TRP A 104 -0.33 1.09 9.18
N ASN A 105 -1.08 1.91 9.93
CA ASN A 105 -1.92 2.93 9.32
C ASN A 105 -1.09 3.99 8.58
N LEU A 106 0.07 4.38 9.12
CA LEU A 106 1.00 5.29 8.44
C LEU A 106 1.56 4.66 7.16
N TYR A 107 1.91 3.37 7.20
CA TYR A 107 2.32 2.60 6.03
C TYR A 107 1.23 2.62 4.94
N ARG A 108 -0.03 2.38 5.32
CA ARG A 108 -1.17 2.41 4.39
C ARG A 108 -1.42 3.82 3.83
N SER A 109 -1.31 4.86 4.66
CA SER A 109 -1.39 6.24 4.21
C SER A 109 -0.32 6.56 3.17
N LYS A 110 0.94 6.19 3.44
CA LYS A 110 2.06 6.36 2.50
C LYS A 110 1.80 5.65 1.17
N PHE A 111 1.38 4.39 1.22
CA PHE A 111 1.09 3.62 0.02
C PHE A 111 0.00 4.30 -0.82
N ALA A 112 -1.14 4.64 -0.19
CA ALA A 112 -2.26 5.27 -0.89
C ALA A 112 -1.89 6.64 -1.45
N TYR A 113 -1.08 7.42 -0.72
CA TYR A 113 -0.60 8.73 -1.16
C TYR A 113 0.24 8.61 -2.44
N ARG A 114 1.25 7.73 -2.47
CA ARG A 114 2.09 7.52 -3.66
C ARG A 114 1.29 7.04 -4.86
N LEU A 115 0.32 6.15 -4.63
CA LEU A 115 -0.55 5.70 -5.70
C LEU A 115 -1.39 6.87 -6.25
N ALA A 116 -1.92 7.73 -5.39
CA ALA A 116 -2.68 8.90 -5.81
C ALA A 116 -1.81 9.91 -6.60
N GLU A 117 -0.54 10.09 -6.22
CA GLU A 117 0.42 10.93 -6.97
C GLU A 117 0.62 10.38 -8.39
N LYS A 118 0.86 9.07 -8.52
CA LYS A 118 1.08 8.42 -9.82
C LYS A 118 -0.14 8.46 -10.73
N LEU A 119 -1.33 8.44 -10.15
CA LEU A 119 -2.60 8.57 -10.88
C LEU A 119 -2.97 10.02 -11.20
N GLY A 120 -2.18 11.02 -10.76
CA GLY A 120 -2.45 12.44 -11.00
C GLY A 120 -3.69 12.97 -10.27
N ILE A 121 -4.03 12.39 -9.10
CA ILE A 121 -5.21 12.77 -8.31
C ILE A 121 -4.88 13.84 -7.24
N LEU A 122 -3.59 14.07 -6.99
CA LEU A 122 -3.08 15.01 -6.00
C LEU A 122 -2.66 16.36 -6.58
#